data_AF-A0A931ZTX7-F1
#
_entry.id   AF-A0A931ZTX7-F1
#
_cell.length_a   1.000
_cell.length_b   1.000
_cell.length_c   1.000
_cell.angle_alpha   90.00
_cell.angle_beta   90.00
_cell.angle_gamma   90.00
#
_symmetry.space_group_name_H-M   'P 1'
#
loop_
_entity.id
_entity.type
_entity.pdbx_description
1 polymer ?
#
loop_
_entity_poly.entity_id
_entity_poly.type
_entity_poly.pdbx_seq_one_letter_code
_entity_poly.pdbx_strand_id
1 'polypeptide(L)'
;MPALYYASVTLHLLAALLWLGGTFFLAAVGAPVLRKVEPPELRADLFQKIGVQFRLVGWVSIMVLVITGMVNLYYRGLLRGSVLGDPRFWSSRYAQ
;
A
#
# COMPACT_ATOMS: atom_id res chain seq x y z
N MET A 1 -9.70 0.28 -23.85
CA MET A 1 -10.35 -0.34 -22.67
C MET A 1 -10.20 0.56 -21.43
N PRO A 2 -10.91 1.70 -21.36
CA PRO A 2 -10.83 2.61 -20.21
C PRO A 2 -11.25 1.95 -18.89
N ALA A 3 -12.19 0.99 -18.92
CA ALA A 3 -12.67 0.27 -17.74
C ALA A 3 -11.56 -0.48 -16.97
N LEU A 4 -10.61 -1.13 -17.67
CA LEU A 4 -9.52 -1.88 -17.03
C LEU A 4 -8.55 -0.95 -16.28
N TYR A 5 -8.27 0.22 -16.86
CA TYR A 5 -7.46 1.22 -16.22
C TYR A 5 -8.14 1.75 -14.95
N TYR A 6 -9.43 2.12 -15.02
CA TYR A 6 -10.17 2.56 -13.84
C TYR A 6 -10.26 1.48 -12.76
N ALA A 7 -10.49 0.21 -13.14
CA ALA A 7 -10.48 -0.91 -12.19
C ALA A 7 -9.12 -1.06 -11.49
N SER A 8 -8.01 -0.97 -12.24
CA SER A 8 -6.65 -1.00 -11.67
C SER A 8 -6.40 0.16 -10.71
N VAL A 9 -6.81 1.38 -11.07
CA VAL A 9 -6.71 2.57 -10.20
C VAL A 9 -7.55 2.40 -8.94
N THR A 10 -8.79 1.93 -9.06
CA THR A 10 -9.66 1.68 -7.90
C THR A 10 -9.04 0.64 -6.98
N LEU A 11 -8.56 -0.48 -7.52
CA LEU A 11 -7.90 -1.53 -6.73
C LEU A 11 -6.63 -1.00 -6.03
N HIS A 12 -5.83 -0.19 -6.73
CA HIS A 12 -4.65 0.47 -6.17
C HIS A 12 -5.01 1.36 -4.97
N LEU A 13 -6.03 2.20 -5.13
CA LEU A 13 -6.49 3.09 -4.05
C LEU A 13 -7.06 2.32 -2.87
N LEU A 14 -7.85 1.27 -3.10
CA LEU A 14 -8.37 0.42 -2.03
C LEU A 14 -7.24 -0.28 -1.26
N ALA A 15 -6.23 -0.80 -1.97
CA ALA A 15 -5.04 -1.39 -1.34
C ALA A 15 -4.24 -0.34 -0.54
N ALA A 16 -4.12 0.88 -1.06
CA ALA A 16 -3.45 1.99 -0.37
C ALA A 16 -4.19 2.36 0.93
N LEU A 17 -5.51 2.49 0.86
CA LEU A 17 -6.37 2.80 2.01
C LEU A 17 -6.30 1.70 3.07
N LEU A 18 -6.33 0.42 2.66
CA LEU A 18 -6.24 -0.70 3.58
C LEU A 18 -4.88 -0.74 4.28
N TRP A 19 -3.79 -0.59 3.51
CA TRP A 19 -2.43 -0.62 4.05
C TRP A 19 -2.15 0.55 4.99
N LEU A 20 -2.40 1.77 4.52
CA LEU A 20 -2.11 2.99 5.27
C LEU A 20 -3.08 3.15 6.45
N GLY A 21 -4.37 2.95 6.20
CA GLY A 21 -5.42 3.02 7.22
C GLY A 21 -5.27 1.95 8.29
N GLY A 22 -4.93 0.72 7.91
CA GLY A 22 -4.66 -0.36 8.85
C GLY A 22 -3.43 -0.11 9.72
N THR A 23 -2.35 0.41 9.12
CA THR A 23 -1.12 0.76 9.85
C THR A 23 -1.40 1.87 10.85
N PHE A 24 -2.14 2.91 10.41
CA PHE A 24 -2.53 4.01 11.27
C PHE A 24 -3.47 3.56 12.40
N PHE A 25 -4.47 2.73 12.09
CA PHE A 25 -5.38 2.16 13.09
C PHE A 25 -4.63 1.37 14.15
N LEU A 26 -3.69 0.49 13.76
CA LEU A 26 -2.90 -0.27 14.73
C LEU A 26 -2.01 0.62 15.59
N ALA A 27 -1.39 1.64 15.02
CA ALA A 27 -0.53 2.55 15.78
C ALA A 27 -1.33 3.46 16.72
N ALA A 28 -2.41 4.07 16.23
CA ALA A 28 -3.18 5.10 16.93
C ALA A 28 -4.25 4.53 17.87
N VAL A 29 -4.81 3.36 17.57
CA VAL A 29 -5.93 2.76 18.33
C VAL A 29 -5.56 1.39 18.88
N GLY A 30 -5.08 0.47 18.02
CA GLY A 30 -4.79 -0.90 18.42
C GLY A 30 -3.76 -0.99 19.55
N ALA A 31 -2.59 -0.37 19.37
CA ALA A 31 -1.52 -0.41 20.35
C ALA A 31 -1.91 0.24 21.70
N PRO A 32 -2.54 1.43 21.75
CA PRO A 32 -3.04 1.98 23.02
C PRO A 32 -4.07 1.10 23.72
N VAL A 33 -4.98 0.46 22.99
CA VAL A 33 -6.00 -0.43 23.57
C VAL A 33 -5.34 -1.67 24.16
N LEU A 34 -4.49 -2.35 23.39
CA LEU A 34 -3.81 -3.56 23.87
C LEU A 34 -2.88 -3.29 25.06
N ARG A 35 -2.27 -2.10 25.14
CA ARG A 35 -1.43 -1.71 26.30
C ARG A 35 -2.19 -1.72 27.63
N LYS A 36 -3.52 -1.62 27.62
CA LYS A 36 -4.37 -1.64 28.82
C LYS A 36 -4.82 -3.06 29.22
N VAL A 37 -4.47 -4.08 28.45
CA VAL A 37 -4.83 -5.47 28.74
C VAL A 37 -3.92 -6.02 29.84
N GLU A 38 -4.55 -6.64 30.83
CA GLU A 38 -3.93 -7.43 31.89
C GLU A 38 -4.54 -8.84 31.87
N PRO A 39 -3.76 -9.92 32.10
CA PRO A 39 -2.35 -9.93 32.51
C PRO A 39 -1.35 -9.65 31.36
N PRO A 40 -0.07 -9.35 31.66
CA PRO A 40 0.94 -8.97 30.66
C PRO A 40 1.20 -10.04 29.59
N GLU A 41 1.05 -11.30 29.95
CA GLU A 41 1.22 -12.46 29.07
C GLU A 41 0.17 -12.46 27.95
N LEU A 42 -1.10 -12.23 28.31
CA LEU A 42 -2.20 -12.13 27.37
C LEU A 42 -2.03 -10.92 26.45
N ARG A 43 -1.56 -9.79 26.99
CA ARG A 43 -1.21 -8.61 26.18
C ARG A 43 -0.16 -8.93 25.12
N ALA A 44 0.93 -9.61 25.50
CA ALA A 44 2.01 -9.95 24.58
C ALA A 44 1.54 -10.91 23.46
N ASP A 45 0.78 -11.94 23.82
CA ASP A 45 0.21 -12.89 22.87
C ASP A 45 -0.75 -12.21 21.87
N LEU A 46 -1.63 -11.33 22.35
CA LEU A 46 -2.53 -10.56 21.48
C LEU A 46 -1.77 -9.62 20.55
N PHE A 47 -0.75 -8.90 21.06
CA PHE A 47 0.10 -8.05 20.24
C PHE A 47 0.79 -8.85 19.13
N GLN A 48 1.34 -10.01 19.45
CA GLN A 48 1.98 -10.87 18.48
C GLN A 48 0.98 -11.38 17.43
N LYS A 49 -0.16 -11.92 17.84
CA LYS A 49 -1.18 -12.46 16.93
C LYS A 49 -1.70 -11.40 15.98
N ILE A 50 -2.07 -10.22 16.51
CA ILE A 50 -2.53 -9.10 15.68
C ILE A 50 -1.43 -8.63 14.73
N GLY A 51 -0.20 -8.48 15.21
CA GLY A 51 0.94 -8.07 14.39
C GLY A 51 1.25 -9.05 13.26
N VAL A 52 1.18 -10.36 13.52
CA VAL A 52 1.41 -11.41 12.51
C VAL A 52 0.31 -11.39 11.45
N GLN A 53 -0.96 -11.29 11.85
CA GLN A 53 -2.09 -11.22 10.92
C GLN A 53 -2.03 -9.94 10.08
N PHE A 54 -1.78 -8.80 10.71
CA PHE A 54 -1.66 -7.54 9.99
C PHE A 54 -0.47 -7.54 9.04
N ARG A 55 0.65 -8.17 9.40
CA ARG A 55 1.80 -8.30 8.50
C ARG A 55 1.43 -9.02 7.20
N LEU A 56 0.63 -10.08 7.27
CA LEU A 56 0.16 -10.76 6.06
C LEU A 56 -0.70 -9.83 5.19
N VAL A 57 -1.70 -9.17 5.79
CA VAL A 57 -2.57 -8.21 5.09
C VAL A 57 -1.75 -7.06 4.48
N GLY A 58 -0.76 -6.57 5.22
CA GLY A 58 0.12 -5.49 4.78
C GLY A 58 0.97 -5.90 3.58
N TRP A 59 1.59 -7.08 3.60
CA TRP A 59 2.36 -7.59 2.47
C TRP A 59 1.51 -7.84 1.23
N VAL A 60 0.30 -8.40 1.39
CA VAL A 60 -0.65 -8.56 0.29
C VAL A 60 -1.01 -7.20 -0.32
N SER A 61 -1.29 -6.20 0.53
CA SER A 61 -1.61 -4.85 0.06
C SER A 61 -0.45 -4.20 -0.68
N ILE A 62 0.78 -4.34 -0.19
CA ILE A 62 2.00 -3.86 -0.86
C ILE A 62 2.17 -4.54 -2.23
N MET A 63 2.00 -5.86 -2.31
CA MET A 63 2.09 -6.58 -3.58
C MET A 63 1.07 -6.04 -4.59
N VAL A 64 -0.18 -5.86 -4.16
CA VAL A 64 -1.24 -5.27 -4.99
C VAL A 64 -0.87 -3.86 -5.43
N LEU A 65 -0.35 -3.02 -4.55
CA LEU A 65 0.10 -1.66 -4.86
C LEU A 65 1.20 -1.62 -5.93
N VAL A 66 2.21 -2.48 -5.79
CA VAL A 66 3.31 -2.56 -6.76
C VAL A 66 2.79 -3.00 -8.13
N ILE A 67 1.99 -4.06 -8.18
CA ILE A 67 1.46 -4.59 -9.44
C ILE A 67 0.55 -3.55 -10.11
N THR A 68 -0.44 -3.03 -9.39
CA THR A 68 -1.40 -2.06 -9.94
C THR A 68 -0.74 -0.72 -10.27
N GLY A 69 0.29 -0.29 -9.51
CA GLY A 69 1.09 0.89 -9.82
C GLY A 69 1.83 0.73 -11.16
N MET A 70 2.48 -0.41 -11.37
CA MET A 70 3.13 -0.75 -12.65
C MET A 70 2.12 -0.76 -13.80
N VAL A 71 0.96 -1.38 -13.61
CA VAL A 71 -0.13 -1.42 -14.61
C VAL A 71 -0.62 0.00 -14.94
N ASN A 72 -0.80 0.87 -13.93
CA ASN A 72 -1.23 2.24 -14.15
C ASN A 72 -0.19 3.07 -14.93
N LEU A 73 1.10 2.90 -14.64
CA LEU A 73 2.19 3.55 -15.38
C LEU A 73 2.28 3.01 -16.82
N TYR A 74 2.06 1.71 -17.01
CA TYR A 74 1.99 1.08 -18.33
C TYR A 74 0.88 1.67 -19.18
N TYR A 75 -0.35 1.78 -18.65
CA TYR A 75 -1.48 2.39 -19.35
C TYR A 75 -1.25 3.86 -19.68
N ARG A 76 -0.46 4.58 -18.88
CA ARG A 76 -0.06 5.97 -19.14
C ARG A 76 1.11 6.10 -20.12
N GLY A 77 1.68 4.98 -20.59
CA GLY A 77 2.80 4.96 -21.53
C GLY A 77 4.14 5.38 -20.91
N LEU A 78 4.21 5.55 -19.59
CA LEU A 78 5.39 6.05 -18.87
C LEU A 78 6.50 4.99 -18.74
N LEU A 79 6.16 3.70 -18.85
CA LEU A 79 7.13 2.61 -18.78
C LEU A 79 7.85 2.32 -20.11
N ARG A 80 7.63 3.14 -21.14
CA ARG A 80 8.33 2.98 -22.42
C ARG A 80 9.80 3.37 -22.22
N GLY A 81 10.72 2.55 -22.77
CA GLY A 81 12.16 2.83 -22.69
C GLY A 81 12.55 4.19 -23.27
N SER A 82 11.79 4.69 -24.26
CA SER A 82 11.96 6.03 -24.83
C SER A 82 11.63 7.16 -23.86
N VAL A 83 10.80 6.92 -22.83
CA VAL A 83 10.43 7.91 -21.81
C VAL A 83 11.34 7.78 -20.60
N LEU A 84 11.54 6.56 -20.09
CA LEU A 84 12.40 6.32 -18.93
C LEU A 84 13.87 6.64 -19.18
N GLY A 85 14.34 6.47 -20.43
CA GLY A 85 15.71 6.76 -20.84
C GLY A 85 15.97 8.22 -21.23
N ASP A 86 14.94 9.07 -21.28
CA ASP A 86 15.10 10.48 -21.66
C ASP A 86 15.48 11.34 -20.44
N PRO A 87 16.68 11.94 -20.39
CA PRO A 87 17.08 12.82 -19.29
C PRO A 87 16.14 14.03 -19.12
N ARG A 88 15.49 14.48 -20.20
CA ARG A 88 14.54 15.60 -20.16
C ARG A 88 13.30 15.27 -19.35
N PHE A 89 12.83 14.03 -19.41
CA PHE A 89 11.70 13.55 -18.62
C PHE A 89 11.97 13.71 -17.11
N TRP A 90 13.17 13.37 -16.65
CA TRP A 90 13.58 13.48 -15.24
C TRP A 90 13.83 14.91 -14.77
N SER A 91 14.19 15.81 -15.69
CA SER A 91 14.31 17.24 -15.40
C SER A 91 12.97 18.00 -15.45
N SER A 92 11.93 17.39 -16.04
CA SER A 92 10.59 17.98 -16.15
C SER A 92 9.82 17.86 -14.84
N ARG A 93 8.90 18.78 -14.56
CA ARG A 93 8.04 18.77 -13.36
C ARG A 93 6.92 17.72 -13.43
N TYR A 94 7.15 16.57 -14.07
CA TYR A 94 6.18 15.58 -14.57
C TYR A 94 5.63 15.88 -15.97
N ALA A 95 6.35 15.46 -17.01
CA ALA A 95 5.84 15.27 -18.37
C ALA A 95 5.06 16.48 -18.95
N GLN A 96 5.53 17.69 -18.66
CA GLN A 96 5.17 18.94 -19.34
C GLN A 96 6.43 19.53 -19.96
#